data_AF-A0A9P7BIP5-F1
#
_entry.id   AF-A0A9P7BIP5-F1
#
_cell.length_a   1.000
_cell.length_b   1.000
_cell.length_c   1.000
_cell.angle_alpha   90.00
_cell.angle_beta   90.00
_cell.angle_gamma   90.00
#
_symmetry.space_group_name_H-M   'P 1'
#
loop_
_entity.id
_entity.type
_entity.pdbx_description
1 polymer ?
#
loop_
_entity_poly.entity_id
_entity_poly.type
_entity_poly.pdbx_seq_one_letter_code
_entity_poly.pdbx_strand_id
1 'polypeptide(L)' 'MQLLSGELSQEEFCKAYQFDGRHVNPFALAVSQGRLIQSASLSKLHDDDDLVTFEFGEIDPAVAPFFVPVD' A
#
# COMPACT_ATOMS: atom_id res chain seq x y z
N MET A 1 -0.33 -11.58 11.03
CA MET A 1 -1.23 -12.16 10.00
C MET A 1 -2.69 -11.73 10.11
N GLN A 2 -3.14 -11.06 11.19
CA GLN A 2 -4.56 -10.75 11.41
C GLN A 2 -5.21 -9.86 10.34
N LEU A 3 -4.44 -8.94 9.74
CA LEU A 3 -4.90 -8.16 8.58
C LEU A 3 -5.22 -9.05 7.37
N LEU A 4 -4.39 -10.06 7.12
CA LEU A 4 -4.55 -10.96 5.97
C LEU A 4 -5.62 -12.03 6.21
N SER A 5 -5.87 -12.41 7.46
CA SER A 5 -6.99 -13.29 7.82
C SER A 5 -8.34 -12.58 7.91
N GLY A 6 -8.37 -11.24 7.79
CA GLY A 6 -9.58 -10.43 7.91
C GLY A 6 -10.07 -10.23 9.35
N GLU A 7 -9.32 -10.72 10.34
CA GLU A 7 -9.60 -10.50 11.77
C GLU A 7 -9.31 -9.07 12.21
N LEU A 8 -8.42 -8.38 11.50
CA LEU A 8 -8.12 -6.96 11.68
C LEU A 8 -8.59 -6.20 10.45
N SER A 9 -9.44 -5.19 10.64
CA SER A 9 -9.86 -4.33 9.52
C SER A 9 -8.73 -3.42 9.05
N GLN A 10 -8.81 -2.94 7.80
CA GLN A 10 -7.85 -1.97 7.27
C GLN A 10 -7.82 -0.67 8.09
N GLU A 11 -8.97 -0.22 8.58
CA GLU A 11 -9.06 0.99 9.41
C GLU A 11 -8.34 0.82 10.75
N GLU A 12 -8.57 -0.32 11.42
CA GLU A 12 -7.90 -0.65 12.68
C GLU A 12 -6.40 -0.83 12.49
N PHE A 13 -5.99 -1.45 11.39
CA PHE A 13 -4.57 -1.55 11.02
C PHE A 13 -3.94 -0.17 10.81
N CYS A 14 -4.56 0.71 10.03
CA CYS A 14 -4.05 2.05 9.81
C CYS A 14 -3.91 2.85 11.12
N LYS A 15 -4.88 2.71 12.05
CA LYS A 15 -4.80 3.32 13.39
C LYS A 15 -3.67 2.73 14.23
N ALA A 16 -3.53 1.41 14.25
CA ALA A 16 -2.52 0.71 15.06
C ALA A 16 -1.08 1.07 14.65
N TYR A 17 -0.85 1.27 13.35
CA TYR A 17 0.45 1.62 12.79
C TYR A 17 0.65 3.13 12.61
N GLN A 18 -0.22 3.95 13.20
CA GLN A 18 -0.13 5.42 13.19
C GLN A 18 -0.04 6.03 11.79
N PHE A 19 -0.64 5.39 10.79
CA PHE A 19 -0.81 6.01 9.48
C PHE A 19 -1.82 7.14 9.60
N ASP A 20 -1.30 8.35 9.85
CA ASP A 20 -2.04 9.57 10.14
C ASP A 20 -1.61 10.70 9.18
N GLY A 21 -2.03 11.94 9.45
CA GLY A 21 -1.63 13.10 8.64
C GLY A 21 -0.13 13.40 8.62
N ARG A 22 0.69 12.73 9.45
CA ARG A 22 2.15 12.86 9.52
C ARG A 22 2.87 11.64 8.94
N HIS A 23 2.33 10.43 9.12
CA HIS A 23 2.88 9.20 8.54
C HIS A 23 1.96 8.67 7.45
N VAL A 24 2.39 8.87 6.20
CA VAL A 24 1.60 8.45 5.05
C VAL A 24 1.66 6.93 4.90
N ASN A 25 0.49 6.30 4.78
CA ASN A 25 0.40 4.91 4.33
C ASN A 25 0.88 4.83 2.87
N PRO A 26 1.99 4.12 2.57
CA PRO A 26 2.56 4.07 1.23
C PRO A 26 1.62 3.42 0.20
N PHE A 27 0.79 2.46 0.63
CA PHE A 27 -0.20 1.82 -0.24
C PHE A 27 -1.34 2.78 -0.58
N ALA A 28 -1.84 3.52 0.40
CA ALA A 28 -2.88 4.53 0.16
C ALA A 28 -2.36 5.65 -0.76
N LEU A 29 -1.09 6.07 -0.57
CA LEU A 29 -0.44 7.05 -1.43
C LEU A 29 -0.33 6.55 -2.87
N ALA A 30 0.19 5.34 -3.08
CA ALA A 30 0.33 4.76 -4.41
C ALA A 30 -1.02 4.67 -5.14
N VAL A 31 -2.07 4.18 -4.45
CA VAL A 31 -3.43 4.10 -5.01
C VAL A 31 -3.97 5.49 -5.37
N SER A 32 -3.75 6.50 -4.53
CA SER A 32 -4.17 7.89 -4.84
C SER A 32 -3.48 8.47 -6.07
N GLN A 33 -2.31 7.94 -6.43
CA GLN A 33 -1.56 8.30 -7.64
C GLN A 33 -1.92 7.41 -8.85
N GLY A 34 -2.89 6.50 -8.70
CA GLY A 34 -3.27 5.54 -9.74
C GLY A 34 -2.25 4.42 -9.95
N ARG A 35 -1.37 4.16 -8.97
CA ARG A 35 -0.33 3.14 -9.07
C ARG A 35 -0.72 1.89 -8.28
N LEU A 36 -0.77 0.75 -8.96
CA LEU A 36 -1.07 -0.55 -8.34
C LEU A 36 0.22 -1.29 -7.96
N ILE A 37 0.08 -2.27 -7.05
CA ILE A 37 1.18 -3.20 -6.77
C ILE A 37 1.44 -4.02 -8.03
N GLN A 38 2.67 -3.95 -8.53
CA GLN A 38 3.13 -4.69 -9.71
C GLN A 38 3.82 -5.99 -9.31
N SER A 39 4.56 -5.98 -8.20
CA SER A 39 5.30 -7.15 -7.73
C SER A 39 5.37 -7.18 -6.20
N ALA A 40 5.52 -8.39 -5.66
CA ALA A 40 5.89 -8.61 -4.27
C ALA A 40 6.99 -9.68 -4.24
N SER A 41 8.07 -9.41 -3.51
CA SER A 41 9.18 -10.35 -3.34
C SER A 41 9.40 -10.66 -1.87
N LEU A 42 9.77 -11.91 -1.58
CA LEU A 42 10.06 -12.40 -0.25
C LEU A 42 11.57 -12.62 -0.12
N SER A 43 12.18 -12.01 0.88
CA SER A 43 13.58 -12.24 1.24
C SER A 43 13.63 -12.74 2.67
N LYS A 44 14.33 -13.86 2.89
CA LYS A 44 14.59 -14.34 4.24
C LYS A 44 15.62 -13.45 4.90
N LEU A 45 15.36 -12.98 6.12
CA LEU A 45 16.37 -12.35 6.95
C LEU A 45 17.13 -13.42 7.74
N HIS A 46 18.15 -12.99 8.49
CA HIS A 46 19.04 -13.89 9.22
C HIS A 46 18.37 -14.64 10.40
N ASP A 47 17.10 -14.30 10.73
CA ASP A 47 16.27 -14.85 11.80
C ASP A 47 14.91 -15.37 11.24
N ASP A 48 13.92 -15.65 12.12
CA ASP A 48 12.56 -16.08 11.75
C ASP A 48 11.69 -14.98 11.08
N ASP A 49 12.28 -13.80 10.83
CA ASP A 49 11.60 -12.69 10.18
C ASP A 49 11.76 -12.78 8.66
N ASP A 50 10.63 -12.88 7.96
CA ASP A 50 10.58 -12.74 6.52
C ASP A 50 10.37 -11.26 6.12
N LEU A 51 11.16 -10.77 5.17
CA LEU A 51 10.98 -9.44 4.57
C LEU A 51 10.17 -9.54 3.29
N VAL A 52 9.02 -8.86 3.24
CA VAL A 52 8.24 -8.69 2.01
C VAL A 52 8.50 -7.30 1.44
N THR A 53 8.95 -7.22 0.20
CA THR A 53 9.11 -5.96 -0.55
C THR A 53 8.04 -5.86 -1.61
N PHE A 54 7.33 -4.73 -1.66
CA PHE A 54 6.33 -4.44 -2.68
C PHE A 54 6.84 -3.39 -3.64
N GLU A 55 6.60 -3.59 -4.94
CA GLU A 55 6.88 -2.60 -5.97
C GLU A 55 5.57 -2.11 -6.58
N PHE A 56 5.44 -0.79 -6.72
CA PHE A 56 4.31 -0.16 -7.37
C PHE A 56 4.65 0.12 -8.83
N GLY A 57 3.75 -0.25 -9.74
CA GLY A 57 3.91 -0.01 -11.17
C GLY A 57 3.73 1.45 -11.57
N GLU A 58 3.65 1.67 -12.88
CA GLU A 58 3.28 2.95 -13.47
C GLU A 58 1.82 3.33 -13.16
N ILE A 59 1.43 4.56 -13.51
CA ILE A 59 0.05 5.02 -13.40
C ILE A 59 -0.83 4.18 -14.33
N ASP A 60 -1.84 3.52 -13.78
CA ASP A 60 -2.85 2.76 -14.51
C ASP A 60 -4.10 3.64 -14.73
N PRO A 61 -4.44 3.98 -15.98
CA PRO A 61 -5.63 4.78 -16.30
C PRO A 61 -6.96 4.20 -15.80
N ALA A 62 -7.05 2.89 -15.56
CA ALA A 62 -8.27 2.25 -15.08
C ALA A 62 -8.58 2.56 -13.61
N VAL A 63 -7.57 2.93 -12.82
CA VAL A 63 -7.70 3.25 -11.39
C VAL A 63 -7.23 4.66 -11.03
N ALA A 64 -6.59 5.35 -11.98
CA ALA A 64 -6.17 6.73 -11.79
C ALA A 64 -7.39 7.66 -11.59
N PRO A 65 -7.26 8.69 -10.73
CA PRO A 65 -8.29 9.72 -10.61
C PRO A 65 -8.55 10.37 -11.97
N PHE A 66 -9.82 10.51 -12.33
CA PHE A 66 -10.18 11.26 -13.53
C PHE A 66 -9.84 12.74 -13.32
N PHE A 67 -8.98 13.27 -14.18
CA PHE A 67 -8.62 14.69 -14.18
C PHE A 67 -9.05 15.32 -15.50
N VAL A 68 -9.81 16.41 -15.42
CA VAL A 68 -10.10 17.28 -16.57
C VAL A 68 -9.09 18.42 -16.51
N PRO A 69 -8.25 18.62 -17.54
CA PRO A 69 -7.38 19.79 -17.62
C PRO A 69 -8.21 21.07 -17.52
N VAL A 70 -7.80 21.97 -16.64
CA VAL A 70 -8.30 23.34 -16.61
C VAL A 70 -7.34 24.22 -17.40
N ASP A 71 -7.89 24.95 -18.39
CA ASP A 71 -7.18 25.90 -19.26
C ASP A 71 -6.52 27.07 -18.50
#